data_AF-A0A433THT3-F1
#
_entry.id   AF-A0A433THT3-F1
#
_cell.length_a   1.000
_cell.length_b   1.000
_cell.length_c   1.000
_cell.angle_alpha   90.00
_cell.angle_beta   90.00
_cell.angle_gamma   90.00
#
_symmetry.space_group_name_H-M   'P 1'
#
loop_
_entity.id
_entity.type
_entity.pdbx_description
1 polymer ?
#
loop_
_entity_poly.entity_id
_entity_poly.type
_entity_poly.pdbx_seq_one_letter_code
_entity_poly.pdbx_strand_id
1 'polypeptide(L)'
;MTDMAQGRPIKCVVVGDGTVGKTCMLISYTTDSFPGEYVPTVFDNYTANMMVDGVPVSLGLWDTAGQEDYDRLRPLSYPQTNVFLICFSVVSPSSYENVMTKWNPEIKHHCPEAPVIVVGTKIDLRENKEAIGSLVAMGLNPVKREQGIKLANKIRGVKYMECSALTQRGLKQVFDEAVRAVLQPQPIRRKQHKCVML
;
A
#
# COMPACT_ATOMS: atom_id res chain seq x y z
N MET A 1 12.91 31.77 -18.32
CA MET A 1 12.04 31.01 -17.39
C MET A 1 11.56 29.78 -18.14
N THR A 2 12.28 28.67 -17.99
CA THR A 2 11.89 27.38 -18.56
C THR A 2 10.69 26.85 -17.79
N ASP A 3 9.59 26.65 -18.51
CA ASP A 3 8.40 25.95 -18.06
C ASP A 3 8.82 24.60 -17.46
N MET A 4 8.75 24.45 -16.13
CA MET A 4 8.93 23.14 -15.50
C MET A 4 7.73 22.31 -15.94
N ALA A 5 7.92 21.42 -16.90
CA ALA A 5 6.89 20.50 -17.36
C ALA A 5 6.19 19.88 -16.13
N GLN A 6 4.93 20.23 -15.93
CA GLN A 6 4.15 19.78 -14.77
C GLN A 6 4.07 18.26 -14.84
N GLY A 7 4.70 17.57 -13.87
CA GLY A 7 4.77 16.11 -13.86
C GLY A 7 3.38 15.48 -13.93
N ARG A 8 3.26 14.33 -14.61
CA ARG A 8 1.97 13.63 -14.78
C ARG A 8 1.32 13.42 -13.39
N PRO A 9 0.10 13.91 -13.15
CA PRO A 9 -0.55 13.74 -11.86
C PRO A 9 -0.95 12.27 -11.68
N ILE A 10 -0.56 11.69 -10.54
CA ILE A 10 -0.96 10.33 -10.14
C ILE A 10 -1.47 10.39 -8.71
N LYS A 11 -2.69 9.89 -8.50
CA LYS A 11 -3.31 9.72 -7.19
C LYS A 11 -3.08 8.31 -6.66
N CYS A 12 -2.39 8.22 -5.52
CA CYS A 12 -2.15 7.00 -4.77
C CYS A 12 -2.90 7.05 -3.43
N VAL A 13 -3.78 6.07 -3.18
CA VAL A 13 -4.50 5.94 -1.90
C VAL A 13 -3.91 4.79 -1.09
N VAL A 14 -3.64 5.05 0.18
CA VAL A 14 -3.06 4.06 1.11
C VAL A 14 -4.13 3.61 2.11
N VAL A 15 -4.40 2.31 2.14
CA VAL A 15 -5.37 1.67 3.06
C VAL A 15 -4.71 0.51 3.81
N GLY A 16 -5.40 -0.02 4.82
CA GLY A 16 -4.87 -1.05 5.71
C GLY A 16 -5.28 -0.79 7.15
N ASP A 17 -5.08 -1.77 8.03
CA ASP A 17 -5.50 -1.71 9.44
C ASP A 17 -4.94 -0.47 10.16
N GLY A 18 -5.57 -0.13 11.29
CA GLY A 18 -4.99 0.80 12.25
C GLY A 18 -3.57 0.38 12.64
N THR A 19 -2.71 1.36 12.93
CA THR A 19 -1.34 1.17 13.45
C THR A 19 -0.35 0.35 12.60
N VAL A 20 -0.71 -0.11 11.40
CA VAL A 20 0.22 -0.83 10.51
C VAL A 20 1.35 0.05 9.96
N GLY A 21 1.28 1.37 10.11
CA GLY A 21 2.36 2.29 9.72
C GLY A 21 2.18 2.98 8.36
N LYS A 22 0.94 3.14 7.89
CA LYS A 22 0.60 3.90 6.67
C LYS A 22 1.13 5.34 6.72
N THR A 23 0.76 6.06 7.77
CA THR A 23 1.17 7.44 8.03
C THR A 23 2.69 7.57 8.15
N CYS A 24 3.33 6.69 8.93
CA CYS A 24 4.79 6.67 9.05
C CYS A 24 5.48 6.43 7.70
N MET A 25 4.94 5.52 6.88
CA MET A 25 5.46 5.26 5.54
C MET A 25 5.36 6.48 4.63
N LEU A 26 4.22 7.19 4.66
CA LEU A 26 4.00 8.39 3.85
C LEU A 26 4.89 9.56 4.31
N ILE A 27 4.89 9.88 5.60
CA ILE A 27 5.71 10.97 6.17
C ILE A 27 7.20 10.68 5.96
N SER A 28 7.65 9.45 6.23
CA SER A 28 9.05 9.11 6.05
C SER A 28 9.50 9.17 4.60
N TYR A 29 8.60 8.93 3.64
CA TYR A 29 8.90 9.09 2.23
C TYR A 29 8.94 10.55 1.79
N THR A 30 8.07 11.41 2.33
CA THR A 30 7.97 12.81 1.91
C THR A 30 8.95 13.73 2.61
N THR A 31 9.46 13.34 3.78
CA THR A 31 10.34 14.18 4.63
C THR A 31 11.73 13.59 4.85
N ASP A 32 12.02 12.40 4.31
CA ASP A 32 13.25 11.64 4.57
C ASP A 32 13.56 11.45 6.08
N SER A 33 12.51 11.44 6.93
CA SER A 33 12.63 11.32 8.38
C SER A 33 11.46 10.56 9.00
N PHE A 34 11.73 9.76 10.03
CA PHE A 34 10.69 9.04 10.76
C PHE A 34 9.97 9.98 11.74
N PRO A 35 8.62 9.99 11.81
CA PRO A 35 7.89 10.87 12.72
C PRO A 35 8.13 10.48 14.19
N GLY A 36 8.43 11.47 15.03
CA GLY A 36 8.73 11.26 16.45
C GLY A 36 7.49 10.97 17.32
N GLU A 37 6.38 11.70 17.10
CA GLU A 37 5.12 11.50 17.81
C GLU A 37 4.06 10.86 16.89
N TYR A 38 3.32 9.89 17.43
CA TYR A 38 2.22 9.26 16.71
C TYR A 38 0.92 10.05 16.90
N VAL A 39 0.44 10.65 15.82
CA VAL A 39 -0.91 11.23 15.74
C VAL A 39 -1.78 10.32 14.86
N PRO A 40 -2.91 9.79 15.36
CA PRO A 40 -3.81 8.99 14.54
C PRO A 40 -4.39 9.78 13.36
N THR A 41 -4.22 9.27 12.13
CA THR A 41 -4.76 9.90 10.93
C THR A 41 -6.27 9.75 10.83
N VAL A 42 -6.93 10.86 10.48
CA VAL A 42 -8.30 10.86 9.95
C VAL A 42 -8.24 10.84 8.42
N PHE A 43 -7.69 11.89 7.81
CA PHE A 43 -7.29 11.98 6.40
C PHE A 43 -6.19 13.02 6.25
N ASP A 44 -5.17 12.73 5.44
CA ASP A 44 -4.15 13.72 5.04
C ASP A 44 -3.77 13.52 3.57
N ASN A 45 -3.43 14.62 2.90
CA ASN A 45 -2.95 14.60 1.52
C ASN A 45 -1.53 15.17 1.46
N TYR A 46 -0.61 14.39 0.90
CA TYR A 46 0.77 14.82 0.64
C TYR A 46 1.04 14.83 -0.86
N THR A 47 2.01 15.62 -1.30
CA THR A 47 2.46 15.63 -2.70
C THR A 47 3.96 15.43 -2.75
N ALA A 48 4.41 14.54 -3.64
CA ALA A 48 5.82 14.30 -3.92
C ALA A 48 6.07 14.39 -5.44
N ASN A 49 7.08 15.15 -5.84
CA ASN A 49 7.55 15.16 -7.23
C ASN A 49 8.63 14.09 -7.39
N MET A 50 8.48 13.23 -8.40
CA MET A 50 9.42 12.13 -8.63
C MET A 50 9.63 11.84 -10.12
N MET A 51 10.75 11.19 -10.43
CA MET A 51 11.08 10.67 -11.77
C MET A 51 11.01 9.15 -11.73
N VAL A 52 10.16 8.54 -12.56
CA VAL A 52 10.05 7.07 -12.68
C VAL A 52 10.22 6.68 -14.14
N ASP A 53 11.24 5.87 -14.41
CA ASP A 53 11.57 5.38 -15.76
C ASP A 53 11.66 6.51 -16.81
N GLY A 54 12.21 7.66 -16.41
CA GLY A 54 12.36 8.86 -17.26
C GLY A 54 11.13 9.76 -17.35
N VAL A 55 10.01 9.40 -16.71
CA VAL A 55 8.76 10.18 -16.71
C VAL A 55 8.65 11.03 -15.45
N PRO A 56 8.50 12.36 -15.56
CA PRO A 56 8.20 13.22 -14.42
C PRO A 56 6.76 13.01 -13.94
N VAL A 57 6.59 12.83 -12.63
CA VAL A 57 5.31 12.52 -11.98
C VAL A 57 5.11 13.43 -10.77
N SER A 58 3.89 13.96 -10.64
CA SER A 58 3.40 14.60 -9.42
C SER A 58 2.52 13.59 -8.68
N LEU A 59 3.09 12.91 -7.70
CA LEU A 59 2.41 11.87 -6.92
C LEU A 59 1.67 12.51 -5.74
N GLY A 60 0.35 12.49 -5.78
CA GLY A 60 -0.45 12.80 -4.61
C GLY A 60 -0.71 11.53 -3.80
N LEU A 61 -0.57 11.63 -2.48
CA LEU A 61 -0.63 10.55 -1.51
C LEU A 61 -1.78 10.82 -0.55
N TRP A 62 -2.79 9.95 -0.57
CA TRP A 62 -3.96 10.03 0.30
C TRP A 62 -3.77 9.04 1.46
N ASP A 63 -3.48 9.56 2.64
CA ASP A 63 -3.47 8.78 3.89
C ASP A 63 -4.90 8.60 4.39
N THR A 64 -5.24 7.38 4.82
CA THR A 64 -6.59 7.05 5.29
C THR A 64 -6.56 6.37 6.64
N ALA A 65 -7.57 6.67 7.47
CA ALA A 65 -7.80 5.97 8.72
C ALA A 65 -8.05 4.46 8.49
N GLY A 66 -7.40 3.63 9.32
CA GLY A 66 -7.52 2.16 9.26
C GLY A 66 -8.56 1.57 10.23
N GLN A 67 -9.13 2.41 11.09
CA GLN A 67 -10.11 2.03 12.10
C GLN A 67 -11.50 1.88 11.48
N GLU A 68 -12.29 0.98 12.05
CA GLU A 68 -13.65 0.67 11.58
C GLU A 68 -14.61 1.86 11.69
N ASP A 69 -14.38 2.76 12.67
CA ASP A 69 -15.14 4.00 12.85
C ASP A 69 -15.16 4.88 11.58
N TYR A 70 -14.17 4.72 10.70
CA TYR A 70 -14.04 5.48 9.45
C TYR A 70 -14.46 4.69 8.21
N ASP A 71 -15.01 3.48 8.33
CA ASP A 71 -15.37 2.63 7.18
C ASP A 71 -16.35 3.31 6.21
N ARG A 72 -17.24 4.18 6.71
CA ARG A 72 -18.18 4.94 5.86
C ARG A 72 -17.57 6.18 5.22
N LEU A 73 -16.53 6.75 5.83
CA LEU A 73 -15.89 7.98 5.37
C LEU A 73 -14.74 7.70 4.41
N ARG A 74 -14.01 6.59 4.62
CA ARG A 74 -12.85 6.20 3.80
C ARG A 74 -13.14 6.13 2.30
N PRO A 75 -14.28 5.59 1.84
CA PRO A 75 -14.58 5.53 0.41
C PRO A 75 -14.71 6.89 -0.27
N LEU A 76 -14.93 7.97 0.48
CA LEU A 76 -14.95 9.34 -0.07
C LEU A 76 -13.59 9.76 -0.65
N SER A 77 -12.49 9.10 -0.24
CA SER A 77 -11.16 9.33 -0.79
C SER A 77 -10.86 8.54 -2.08
N TYR A 78 -11.70 7.57 -2.46
CA TYR A 78 -11.44 6.65 -3.58
C TYR A 78 -11.71 7.16 -5.00
N PRO A 79 -12.60 8.15 -5.25
CA PRO A 79 -12.84 8.64 -6.60
C PRO A 79 -11.54 9.06 -7.29
N GLN A 80 -11.39 8.67 -8.56
CA GLN A 80 -10.25 9.00 -9.43
C GLN A 80 -8.89 8.46 -8.94
N THR A 81 -8.87 7.45 -8.06
CA THR A 81 -7.62 6.81 -7.66
C THR A 81 -6.96 6.08 -8.82
N ASN A 82 -5.66 6.34 -9.03
CA ASN A 82 -4.88 5.68 -10.07
C ASN A 82 -4.24 4.38 -9.58
N VAL A 83 -3.88 4.29 -8.30
CA VAL A 83 -3.28 3.10 -7.68
C VAL A 83 -3.59 3.04 -6.18
N PHE A 84 -3.79 1.84 -5.66
CA PHE A 84 -3.93 1.59 -4.22
C PHE A 84 -2.71 0.89 -3.66
N LEU A 85 -2.31 1.31 -2.45
CA LEU A 85 -1.43 0.52 -1.57
C LEU A 85 -2.30 -0.10 -0.48
N ILE A 86 -2.30 -1.43 -0.38
CA ILE A 86 -2.86 -2.12 0.78
C ILE A 86 -1.71 -2.50 1.71
N CYS A 87 -1.66 -1.86 2.86
CA CYS A 87 -0.62 -2.06 3.86
C CYS A 87 -1.07 -3.06 4.94
N PHE A 88 -0.16 -3.95 5.32
CA PHE A 88 -0.25 -4.75 6.54
C PHE A 88 1.10 -4.72 7.25
N SER A 89 1.14 -4.93 8.56
CA SER A 89 2.42 -5.03 9.28
C SER A 89 2.92 -6.46 9.34
N VAL A 90 4.20 -6.66 9.05
CA VAL A 90 4.80 -8.01 9.08
C VAL A 90 4.83 -8.65 10.48
N VAL A 91 4.61 -7.85 11.52
CA VAL A 91 4.46 -8.32 12.90
C VAL A 91 3.02 -8.26 13.41
N SER A 92 2.04 -8.17 12.50
CA SER A 92 0.62 -8.27 12.81
C SER A 92 -0.06 -9.24 11.83
N PRO A 93 -0.07 -10.56 12.13
CA PRO A 93 -0.69 -11.56 11.28
C PRO A 93 -2.18 -11.30 11.00
N SER A 94 -2.92 -10.71 11.94
CA SER A 94 -4.32 -10.30 11.71
C SER A 94 -4.44 -9.26 10.59
N SER A 95 -3.56 -8.25 10.57
CA SER A 95 -3.57 -7.25 9.49
C SER A 95 -3.26 -7.84 8.11
N TYR A 96 -2.47 -8.92 8.06
CA TYR A 96 -2.22 -9.68 6.83
C TYR A 96 -3.48 -10.41 6.34
N GLU A 97 -4.22 -11.07 7.23
CA GLU A 97 -5.48 -11.72 6.86
C GLU A 97 -6.54 -10.72 6.41
N ASN A 98 -6.60 -9.56 7.07
CA ASN A 98 -7.52 -8.47 6.75
C ASN A 98 -7.35 -7.90 5.33
N VAL A 99 -6.20 -8.09 4.68
CA VAL A 99 -6.03 -7.76 3.27
C VAL A 99 -7.04 -8.50 2.40
N MET A 100 -7.29 -9.79 2.66
CA MET A 100 -8.23 -10.60 1.87
C MET A 100 -9.67 -10.44 2.33
N THR A 101 -9.90 -10.31 3.63
CA THR A 101 -11.25 -10.35 4.20
C THR A 101 -11.92 -8.98 4.21
N LYS A 102 -11.15 -7.89 4.23
CA LYS A 102 -11.66 -6.51 4.31
C LYS A 102 -11.16 -5.62 3.18
N TRP A 103 -9.85 -5.37 3.11
CA TRP A 103 -9.30 -4.27 2.30
C TRP A 103 -9.44 -4.49 0.80
N ASN A 104 -9.09 -5.68 0.30
CA ASN A 104 -9.25 -5.97 -1.12
C ASN A 104 -10.73 -6.02 -1.55
N PRO A 105 -11.66 -6.69 -0.82
CA PRO A 105 -13.08 -6.59 -1.11
C PRO A 105 -13.61 -5.16 -1.17
N GLU A 106 -13.24 -4.31 -0.21
CA GLU A 106 -13.66 -2.90 -0.17
C GLU A 106 -13.16 -2.12 -1.41
N ILE A 107 -11.87 -2.23 -1.74
CA ILE A 107 -11.31 -1.61 -2.95
C ILE A 107 -11.99 -2.15 -4.20
N LYS A 108 -12.24 -3.45 -4.32
CA LYS A 108 -12.86 -4.04 -5.49
C LYS A 108 -14.34 -3.67 -5.64
N HIS A 109 -15.02 -3.35 -4.53
CA HIS A 109 -16.37 -2.82 -4.56
C HIS A 109 -16.41 -1.39 -5.15
N HIS A 110 -15.50 -0.51 -4.73
CA HIS A 110 -15.51 0.90 -5.13
C HIS A 110 -14.70 1.23 -6.38
N CYS A 111 -13.60 0.51 -6.63
CA CYS A 111 -12.61 0.78 -7.66
C CYS A 111 -12.11 -0.54 -8.30
N PRO A 112 -12.95 -1.29 -9.01
CA PRO A 112 -12.64 -2.65 -9.48
C PRO A 112 -11.40 -2.72 -10.39
N GLU A 113 -11.21 -1.69 -11.24
CA GLU A 113 -10.14 -1.62 -12.23
C GLU A 113 -8.83 -1.04 -11.69
N ALA A 114 -8.83 -0.43 -10.51
CA ALA A 114 -7.63 0.20 -9.98
C ALA A 114 -6.56 -0.86 -9.63
N PRO A 115 -5.30 -0.67 -10.04
CA PRO A 115 -4.20 -1.54 -9.66
C PRO A 115 -3.94 -1.46 -8.15
N VAL A 116 -3.54 -2.59 -7.58
CA VAL A 116 -3.25 -2.73 -6.14
C VAL A 116 -1.83 -3.24 -5.96
N ILE A 117 -1.06 -2.59 -5.10
CA ILE A 117 0.19 -3.13 -4.56
C ILE A 117 -0.03 -3.50 -3.11
N VAL A 118 0.37 -4.71 -2.74
CA VAL A 118 0.36 -5.16 -1.34
C VAL A 118 1.70 -4.78 -0.72
N VAL A 119 1.67 -4.14 0.46
CA VAL A 119 2.85 -3.63 1.14
C VAL A 119 2.96 -4.23 2.55
N GLY A 120 4.02 -5.00 2.79
CA GLY A 120 4.40 -5.45 4.13
C GLY A 120 5.27 -4.38 4.82
N THR A 121 4.74 -3.74 5.85
CA THR A 121 5.39 -2.65 6.59
C THR A 121 6.08 -3.16 7.86
N LYS A 122 6.97 -2.32 8.42
CA LYS A 122 7.72 -2.58 9.67
C LYS A 122 8.64 -3.80 9.58
N ILE A 123 9.30 -3.99 8.43
CA ILE A 123 10.20 -5.15 8.22
C ILE A 123 11.39 -5.19 9.17
N ASP A 124 11.77 -4.05 9.76
CA ASP A 124 12.76 -3.96 10.84
C ASP A 124 12.35 -4.78 12.08
N LEU A 125 11.05 -4.93 12.33
CA LEU A 125 10.55 -5.71 13.47
C LEU A 125 10.57 -7.22 13.22
N ARG A 126 10.80 -7.69 11.99
CA ARG A 126 10.90 -9.12 11.67
C ARG A 126 12.14 -9.77 12.28
N GLU A 127 13.17 -8.98 12.59
CA GLU A 127 14.43 -9.42 13.22
C GLU A 127 14.56 -8.91 14.66
N ASN A 128 13.60 -8.12 15.14
CA ASN A 128 13.60 -7.57 16.49
C ASN A 128 13.15 -8.63 17.51
N LYS A 129 14.03 -8.96 18.46
CA LYS A 129 13.79 -10.02 19.45
C LYS A 129 12.55 -9.79 20.33
N GLU A 130 12.28 -8.54 20.69
CA GLU A 130 11.13 -8.18 21.54
C GLU A 130 9.81 -8.31 20.78
N ALA A 131 9.76 -7.82 19.55
CA ALA A 131 8.60 -7.96 18.67
C ALA A 131 8.30 -9.44 18.36
N ILE A 132 9.34 -10.22 18.07
CA ILE A 132 9.22 -11.68 17.87
C ILE A 132 8.75 -12.35 19.16
N GLY A 133 9.35 -12.03 20.31
CA GLY A 133 8.99 -12.61 21.60
C GLY A 133 7.52 -12.39 21.95
N SER A 134 7.01 -11.17 21.71
CA SER A 134 5.60 -10.80 21.91
C SER A 134 4.66 -11.63 21.04
N LEU A 135 5.00 -11.86 19.77
CA LEU A 135 4.22 -12.70 18.86
C LEU A 135 4.22 -14.18 19.28
N VAL A 136 5.41 -14.70 19.62
CA VAL A 136 5.56 -16.10 20.04
C VAL A 136 4.79 -16.39 21.32
N ALA A 137 4.75 -15.44 22.26
CA ALA A 137 3.94 -15.54 23.48
C ALA A 137 2.43 -15.69 23.18
N MET A 138 1.96 -15.19 22.04
CA MET A 138 0.60 -15.35 21.54
C MET A 138 0.42 -16.55 20.60
N GLY A 139 1.44 -17.39 20.43
CA GLY A 139 1.42 -18.54 19.49
C GLY A 139 1.52 -18.13 18.01
N LEU A 140 1.98 -16.92 17.72
CA LEU A 140 2.05 -16.36 16.37
C LEU A 140 3.50 -16.21 15.90
N ASN A 141 3.67 -15.98 14.60
CA ASN A 141 4.97 -15.71 13.98
C ASN A 141 4.88 -14.48 13.06
N PRO A 142 5.97 -13.73 12.87
CA PRO A 142 6.02 -12.69 11.85
C PRO A 142 5.69 -13.25 10.46
N VAL A 143 4.99 -12.45 9.66
CA VAL A 143 4.64 -12.75 8.28
C VAL A 143 5.92 -12.78 7.44
N LYS A 144 6.15 -13.90 6.77
CA LYS A 144 7.30 -14.11 5.87
C LYS A 144 7.07 -13.45 4.51
N ARG A 145 8.16 -13.15 3.81
CA ARG A 145 8.13 -12.54 2.48
C ARG A 145 7.33 -13.38 1.48
N GLU A 146 7.48 -14.70 1.52
CA GLU A 146 6.78 -15.62 0.63
C GLU A 146 5.26 -15.60 0.83
N GLN A 147 4.80 -15.35 2.06
CA GLN A 147 3.37 -15.22 2.35
C GLN A 147 2.80 -13.95 1.71
N GLY A 148 3.52 -12.83 1.81
CA GLY A 148 3.13 -11.58 1.13
C GLY A 148 3.07 -11.71 -0.39
N ILE A 149 4.02 -12.41 -1.01
CA ILE A 149 4.00 -12.71 -2.45
C ILE A 149 2.77 -13.55 -2.81
N LYS A 150 2.50 -14.62 -2.04
CA LYS A 150 1.32 -15.47 -2.26
C LYS A 150 0.02 -14.69 -2.12
N LEU A 151 -0.06 -13.79 -1.13
CA LEU A 151 -1.21 -12.93 -0.89
C LEU A 151 -1.46 -11.99 -2.07
N ALA A 152 -0.43 -11.27 -2.55
CA ALA A 152 -0.56 -10.39 -3.71
C ALA A 152 -1.06 -11.15 -4.95
N ASN A 153 -0.52 -12.34 -5.21
CA ASN A 153 -0.98 -13.21 -6.30
C ASN A 153 -2.45 -13.64 -6.11
N LYS A 154 -2.84 -14.00 -4.89
CA LYS A 154 -4.20 -14.47 -4.56
C LYS A 154 -5.26 -13.38 -4.79
N ILE A 155 -4.94 -12.13 -4.46
CA ILE A 155 -5.85 -10.99 -4.71
C ILE A 155 -5.70 -10.38 -6.11
N ARG A 156 -4.80 -10.93 -6.94
CA ARG A 156 -4.43 -10.38 -8.27
C ARG A 156 -3.89 -8.94 -8.18
N GLY A 157 -3.15 -8.64 -7.11
CA GLY A 157 -2.36 -7.42 -7.01
C GLY A 157 -1.22 -7.41 -8.02
N VAL A 158 -0.77 -6.21 -8.37
CA VAL A 158 0.34 -6.00 -9.33
C VAL A 158 1.66 -6.53 -8.77
N LYS A 159 1.93 -6.27 -7.48
CA LYS A 159 3.18 -6.65 -6.82
C LYS A 159 3.02 -6.75 -5.30
N TYR A 160 3.92 -7.50 -4.67
CA TYR A 160 4.18 -7.43 -3.24
C TYR A 160 5.48 -6.67 -2.98
N MET A 161 5.42 -5.66 -2.11
CA MET A 161 6.56 -4.83 -1.70
C MET A 161 6.71 -4.88 -0.19
N GLU A 162 7.92 -4.58 0.29
CA GLU A 162 8.25 -4.57 1.72
C GLU A 162 9.01 -3.30 2.05
N CYS A 163 8.67 -2.67 3.17
CA CYS A 163 9.38 -1.49 3.63
C CYS A 163 9.45 -1.36 5.15
N SER A 164 10.42 -0.58 5.59
CA SER A 164 10.53 -0.07 6.95
C SER A 164 10.55 1.45 6.85
N ALA A 165 9.55 2.11 7.44
CA ALA A 165 9.57 3.56 7.56
C ALA A 165 10.71 4.02 8.48
N LEU A 166 11.01 3.26 9.54
CA LEU A 166 12.04 3.59 10.52
C LEU A 166 13.46 3.61 9.91
N THR A 167 13.78 2.60 9.12
CA THR A 167 15.12 2.46 8.50
C THR A 167 15.16 2.94 7.06
N GLN A 168 14.04 3.45 6.54
CA GLN A 168 13.79 3.85 5.15
C GLN A 168 13.99 2.74 4.10
N ARG A 169 14.34 1.52 4.52
CA ARG A 169 14.54 0.38 3.64
C ARG A 169 13.27 0.11 2.84
N GLY A 170 13.37 0.11 1.51
CA GLY A 170 12.28 -0.27 0.61
C GLY A 170 11.25 0.84 0.35
N LEU A 171 11.29 1.99 1.03
CA LEU A 171 10.28 3.04 0.90
C LEU A 171 10.19 3.58 -0.54
N LYS A 172 11.30 4.04 -1.10
CA LYS A 172 11.34 4.59 -2.46
C LYS A 172 10.80 3.57 -3.49
N GLN A 173 11.18 2.31 -3.34
CA GLN A 173 10.77 1.25 -4.25
C GLN A 173 9.26 1.00 -4.20
N VAL A 174 8.59 1.14 -3.06
CA VAL A 174 7.12 1.03 -2.97
C VAL A 174 6.45 2.06 -3.88
N PHE A 175 6.87 3.32 -3.80
CA PHE A 175 6.25 4.40 -4.57
C PHE A 175 6.66 4.40 -6.05
N ASP A 176 7.91 4.03 -6.37
CA ASP A 176 8.35 3.81 -7.76
C ASP A 176 7.49 2.73 -8.44
N GLU A 177 7.22 1.61 -7.77
CA GLU A 177 6.38 0.53 -8.31
C GLU A 177 4.90 0.93 -8.40
N ALA A 178 4.41 1.73 -7.46
CA ALA A 178 3.03 2.26 -7.50
C ALA A 178 2.82 3.12 -8.74
N VAL A 179 3.77 4.01 -9.04
CA VAL A 179 3.76 4.83 -10.26
C VAL A 179 3.93 3.95 -11.49
N ARG A 180 4.87 3.00 -11.49
CA ARG A 180 5.09 2.10 -12.63
C ARG A 180 3.84 1.28 -12.97
N ALA A 181 3.06 0.85 -11.96
CA ALA A 181 1.80 0.15 -12.18
C ALA A 181 0.76 0.98 -12.96
N VAL A 182 0.84 2.31 -12.89
CA VAL A 182 -0.04 3.24 -13.63
C VAL A 182 0.54 3.60 -15.00
N LEU A 183 1.85 3.80 -15.09
CA LEU A 183 2.53 4.17 -16.33
C LEU A 183 2.62 3.00 -17.33
N GLN A 184 2.78 1.78 -16.82
CA GLN A 184 2.98 0.54 -17.59
C GLN A 184 1.96 -0.52 -17.15
N PRO A 185 0.65 -0.32 -17.44
CA PRO A 185 -0.38 -1.25 -17.01
C PRO A 185 -0.17 -2.62 -17.67
N GLN A 186 -0.07 -3.66 -16.84
CA GLN A 186 0.02 -5.03 -17.32
C GLN A 186 -1.34 -5.44 -17.93
N PRO A 187 -1.37 -6.13 -19.08
CA PRO A 187 -2.62 -6.57 -19.68
C PRO A 187 -3.38 -7.49 -18.72
N ILE A 188 -4.61 -7.11 -18.37
CA ILE A 188 -5.49 -7.92 -17.51
C ILE A 188 -5.72 -9.26 -18.21
N ARG A 189 -5.25 -10.37 -17.62
CA ARG A 189 -5.56 -11.72 -18.09
C ARG A 189 -7.07 -11.98 -17.93
N ARG A 190 -7.87 -11.61 -18.91
CA ARG A 190 -9.30 -12.01 -18.98
C ARG A 190 -9.35 -13.52 -19.18
N LYS A 191 -10.04 -14.24 -18.29
CA LYS A 191 -10.41 -15.63 -18.57
C LYS A 191 -11.36 -15.61 -19.76
N GLN A 192 -10.97 -16.20 -20.88
CA GLN A 192 -11.92 -16.56 -21.93
C GLN A 192 -12.93 -17.53 -21.30
N HIS A 193 -14.18 -17.10 -21.12
CA HIS A 193 -15.25 -18.05 -20.93
C HIS A 193 -15.34 -18.86 -22.22
N LYS A 194 -14.94 -20.13 -22.18
CA LYS A 194 -15.26 -21.08 -23.25
C LYS A 194 -16.78 -21.19 -23.28
N CYS A 195 -17.42 -20.47 -24.18
CA CYS A 195 -18.80 -20.71 -24.55
C CYS A 195 -18.84 -22.14 -25.10
N VAL A 196 -19.42 -23.07 -24.36
CA VAL A 196 -19.83 -24.36 -24.92
C VAL A 196 -21.16 -24.08 -25.58
N MET A 197 -21.19 -24.00 -26.92
CA MET A 197 -22.45 -24.08 -27.63
C MET A 197 -22.97 -25.51 -27.46
N LEU A 198 -24.12 -25.62 -26.80
CA LEU A 198 -24.94 -26.83 -26.72
C LEU A 198 -25.81 -26.92 -27.96
#